data_AF-A0A662CB94-F1
#
_entry.id   AF-A0A662CB94-F1
#
_cell.length_a   1.000
_cell.length_b   1.000
_cell.length_c   1.000
_cell.angle_alpha   90.00
_cell.angle_beta   90.00
_cell.angle_gamma   90.00
#
_symmetry.space_group_name_H-M   'P 1'
#
loop_
_entity.id
_entity.type
_entity.pdbx_description
1 polymer ?
#
loop_
_entity_poly.entity_id
_entity_poly.type
_entity_poly.pdbx_seq_one_letter_code
_entity_poly.pdbx_strand_id
1 'polypeptide(L)'
;MEGFEEFLRKSQVREKYIPYYVRWVTKCYGFLEKKFNDRVDTFQKDRFLEHIARKHEEWQVKQADYAIKLYQYFLSSKEKADDVQASFPEAWDWLIEEASRLLRFKHRSYRTEKTYLGWVRRFGEFLNYKVSQWWQEVGIDSEGAWSYGFFPWRGESS
;
A
#
# COMPACT_ATOMS: atom_id res chain seq x y z
N MET A 1 3.81 8.35 14.50
CA MET A 1 4.57 7.65 15.57
C MET A 1 3.92 6.33 15.95
N GLU A 2 2.60 6.28 16.12
CA GLU A 2 1.86 5.02 16.33
C GLU A 2 2.18 3.98 15.25
N GLY A 3 2.48 2.75 15.66
CA GLY A 3 2.82 1.62 14.78
C GLY A 3 4.28 1.56 14.32
N PHE A 4 5.09 2.61 14.50
CA PHE A 4 6.50 2.60 14.05
C PHE A 4 7.38 1.65 14.86
N GLU A 5 7.16 1.54 16.17
CA GLU A 5 7.90 0.57 17.02
C GLU A 5 7.63 -0.86 16.60
N GLU A 6 6.37 -1.20 16.29
CA GLU A 6 6.01 -2.52 15.81
C GLU A 6 6.61 -2.80 14.42
N PHE A 7 6.62 -1.80 13.54
CA PHE A 7 7.34 -1.87 12.27
C PHE A 7 8.83 -2.15 12.48
N LEU A 8 9.49 -1.48 13.42
CA LEU A 8 10.89 -1.72 13.75
C LEU A 8 11.14 -3.13 14.31
N ARG A 9 10.20 -3.68 15.12
CA ARG A 9 10.28 -5.07 15.62
C ARG A 9 10.15 -6.11 14.51
N LYS A 10 9.33 -5.84 13.50
CA LYS A 10 9.17 -6.69 12.32
C LYS A 10 10.35 -6.54 11.35
N SER A 11 11.02 -5.40 11.37
CA SER A 11 12.25 -5.16 10.60
C SER A 11 13.45 -5.88 11.25
N GLN A 12 14.52 -6.13 10.50
CA GLN A 12 15.75 -6.79 10.99
C GLN A 12 16.57 -5.94 12.00
N VAL A 13 15.98 -4.93 12.64
CA VAL A 13 16.64 -4.09 13.64
C VAL A 13 16.67 -4.82 14.98
N ARG A 14 17.84 -4.86 15.64
CA ARG A 14 17.95 -5.47 16.97
C ARG A 14 17.11 -4.67 17.96
N GLU A 15 16.35 -5.39 18.78
CA GLU A 15 15.36 -4.81 19.71
C GLU A 15 15.95 -3.74 20.65
N LYS A 16 17.20 -3.94 21.10
CA LYS A 16 17.94 -2.98 21.93
C LYS A 16 18.15 -1.61 21.28
N TYR A 17 18.07 -1.50 19.96
CA TYR A 17 18.27 -0.25 19.23
C TYR A 17 16.97 0.51 18.94
N ILE A 18 15.81 -0.15 19.04
CA ILE A 18 14.50 0.44 18.73
C ILE A 18 14.26 1.76 19.48
N PRO A 19 14.51 1.89 20.79
CA PRO A 19 14.28 3.15 21.50
C PRO A 19 15.12 4.31 20.98
N TYR A 20 16.32 4.04 20.47
CA TYR A 20 17.20 5.06 19.91
C TYR A 20 16.68 5.57 18.57
N TYR A 21 16.15 4.67 17.73
CA TYR A 21 15.61 5.02 16.42
C TYR A 21 14.37 5.91 16.58
N VAL A 22 13.48 5.51 17.48
CA VAL A 22 12.30 6.31 17.86
C VAL A 22 12.71 7.69 18.35
N ARG A 23 13.74 7.78 19.20
CA ARG A 23 14.27 9.04 19.72
C ARG A 23 14.82 9.94 18.60
N TRP A 24 15.54 9.39 17.63
CA TRP A 24 16.07 10.17 16.51
C TRP A 24 14.97 10.76 15.64
N VAL A 25 13.95 9.96 15.32
CA VAL A 25 12.77 10.44 14.58
C VAL A 25 12.06 11.55 15.36
N THR A 26 11.83 11.35 16.66
CA THR A 26 11.20 12.35 17.53
C THR A 26 11.99 13.66 17.55
N LYS A 27 13.32 13.60 17.68
CA LYS A 27 14.19 14.78 17.64
C LYS A 27 14.17 15.48 16.28
N CYS A 28 14.16 14.72 15.19
CA CYS A 28 14.11 15.27 13.83
C CYS A 28 12.83 16.08 13.61
N TYR A 29 11.67 15.50 13.90
CA TYR A 29 10.38 16.19 13.75
C TYR A 29 10.23 17.37 14.72
N GLY A 30 10.76 17.26 15.95
CA GLY A 30 10.82 18.38 16.89
C GLY A 30 11.72 19.52 16.43
N PHE A 31 12.87 19.22 15.82
CA PHE A 31 13.79 20.22 15.26
C PHE A 31 13.20 20.93 14.03
N LEU A 32 12.43 20.21 13.22
CA LEU A 32 11.76 20.76 12.04
C LEU A 32 10.41 21.43 12.35
N GLU A 33 9.95 21.38 13.60
CA GLU A 33 8.63 21.85 14.04
C GLU A 33 7.47 21.27 13.20
N LYS A 34 7.64 20.02 12.74
CA LYS A 34 6.67 19.32 11.88
C LYS A 34 5.84 18.32 12.68
N LYS A 35 4.61 18.07 12.21
CA LYS A 35 3.79 17.00 12.77
C LYS A 35 4.34 15.66 12.30
N PHE A 36 4.21 14.64 13.15
CA PHE A 36 4.49 13.27 12.74
C PHE A 36 3.60 12.92 11.53
N ASN A 37 4.21 12.25 10.53
CA ASN A 37 3.63 11.90 9.23
C ASN A 37 3.82 12.96 8.13
N ASP A 38 4.23 14.19 8.46
CA ASP A 38 4.62 15.15 7.43
C ASP A 38 5.84 14.64 6.67
N ARG A 39 5.83 14.83 5.34
CA ARG A 39 6.99 14.48 4.51
C ARG A 39 8.18 15.36 4.90
N VAL A 40 9.31 14.70 5.12
CA VAL A 40 10.61 15.33 5.35
C VAL A 40 11.41 15.17 4.07
N ASP A 41 11.77 16.28 3.44
CA ASP A 41 12.60 16.26 2.25
C ASP A 41 14.08 16.00 2.59
N THR A 42 14.89 15.72 1.56
CA THR A 42 16.31 15.43 1.73
C THR A 42 17.06 16.59 2.38
N PHE A 43 16.72 17.83 2.02
CA PHE A 43 17.40 19.03 2.52
C PHE A 43 17.11 19.28 4.02
N GLN A 44 15.85 19.08 4.45
CA GLN A 44 15.44 19.16 5.84
C GLN A 44 16.11 18.09 6.69
N LYS A 45 16.18 16.85 6.16
CA LYS A 45 16.89 15.75 6.80
C LYS A 45 18.38 16.09 6.95
N ASP A 46 19.04 16.54 5.88
CA ASP A 46 20.47 16.85 5.91
C ASP A 46 20.78 18.01 6.87
N ARG A 47 19.94 19.05 6.90
CA ARG A 47 20.02 20.14 7.89
C ARG A 47 19.97 19.61 9.34
N PHE A 48 19.08 18.66 9.62
CA PHE A 48 19.01 18.03 10.94
C PHE A 48 20.28 17.21 11.24
N LEU A 49 20.77 16.44 10.28
CA LEU A 49 21.99 15.63 10.42
C LEU A 49 23.22 16.51 10.69
N GLU A 50 23.37 17.62 9.98
CA GLU A 50 24.41 18.63 10.22
C GLU A 50 24.31 19.25 11.61
N HIS A 51 23.08 19.52 12.09
CA HIS A 51 22.85 20.05 13.42
C HIS A 51 23.32 19.07 14.52
N ILE A 52 22.94 17.79 14.40
CA ILE A 52 23.31 16.78 15.41
C ILE A 52 24.77 16.37 15.33
N ALA A 53 25.41 16.43 14.15
CA ALA A 53 26.81 16.09 13.95
C ALA A 53 27.77 16.95 14.80
N ARG A 54 27.34 18.15 15.22
CA ARG A 54 28.13 19.02 16.11
C ARG A 54 28.24 18.49 17.54
N LYS A 55 27.33 17.60 17.96
CA LYS A 55 27.21 17.13 19.36
C LYS A 55 27.21 15.60 19.49
N HIS A 56 27.33 14.89 18.37
CA HIS A 56 27.19 13.44 18.31
C HIS A 56 28.27 12.83 17.43
N GLU A 57 28.69 11.61 17.76
CA GLU A 57 29.69 10.87 17.00
C GLU A 57 29.15 10.43 15.63
N GLU A 58 30.03 10.21 14.66
CA GLU A 58 29.65 9.87 13.29
C GLU A 58 28.72 8.65 13.20
N TRP A 59 28.93 7.63 14.03
CA TRP A 59 28.07 6.45 14.08
C TRP A 59 26.65 6.77 14.59
N GLN A 60 26.50 7.76 15.48
CA GLN A 60 25.20 8.23 15.95
C GLN A 60 24.47 9.02 14.87
N VAL A 61 25.21 9.83 14.10
CA VAL A 61 24.66 10.56 12.94
C VAL A 61 24.19 9.57 11.87
N LYS A 62 24.98 8.53 11.57
CA LYS A 62 24.58 7.44 10.67
C LYS A 62 23.35 6.69 11.17
N GLN A 63 23.28 6.42 12.47
CA GLN A 63 22.09 5.80 13.08
C GLN A 63 20.85 6.68 12.93
N ALA A 64 20.98 8.00 13.12
CA ALA A 64 19.89 8.94 12.95
C ALA A 64 19.42 9.02 11.49
N ASP A 65 20.34 9.10 10.52
CA ASP A 65 20.01 9.07 9.09
C ASP A 65 19.22 7.81 8.73
N TYR A 66 19.71 6.65 9.18
CA TYR A 66 19.04 5.37 8.94
C TYR A 66 17.66 5.29 9.61
N ALA A 67 17.52 5.79 10.84
CA ALA A 67 16.24 5.85 11.55
C ALA A 67 15.21 6.73 10.81
N ILE A 68 15.63 7.89 10.29
CA ILE A 68 14.75 8.79 9.53
C ILE A 68 14.32 8.15 8.22
N LYS A 69 15.25 7.53 7.48
CA LYS A 69 14.94 6.79 6.24
C LYS A 69 13.93 5.67 6.47
N LEU A 70 14.10 4.88 7.55
CA LEU A 70 13.14 3.84 7.91
C LEU A 70 11.77 4.41 8.26
N TYR A 71 11.71 5.55 8.94
CA TYR A 71 10.43 6.21 9.24
C TYR A 71 9.73 6.71 7.97
N GLN A 72 10.46 7.33 7.04
CA GLN A 72 9.91 7.74 5.76
C GLN A 72 9.40 6.54 4.95
N TYR A 73 10.17 5.44 4.94
CA TYR A 73 9.73 4.20 4.32
C TYR A 73 8.45 3.65 4.97
N PHE A 74 8.39 3.63 6.30
CA PHE A 74 7.19 3.24 7.04
C PHE A 74 5.98 4.10 6.66
N LEU A 75 6.13 5.43 6.56
CA LEU A 75 5.06 6.34 6.15
C LEU A 75 4.59 6.04 4.72
N SER A 76 5.51 5.91 3.77
CA SER A 76 5.15 5.60 2.38
C SER A 76 4.52 4.21 2.22
N SER A 77 4.96 3.23 2.99
CA SER A 77 4.35 1.89 3.01
C SER A 77 2.95 1.92 3.62
N LYS A 78 2.71 2.79 4.61
CA LYS A 78 1.39 2.99 5.22
C LYS A 78 0.45 3.73 4.27
N GLU A 79 0.92 4.81 3.65
CA GLU A 79 0.17 5.53 2.60
C GLU A 79 -0.26 4.58 1.48
N LYS A 80 0.64 3.71 1.00
CA LYS A 80 0.29 2.69 0.00
C LYS A 80 -0.72 1.68 0.52
N ALA A 81 -0.58 1.20 1.76
CA ALA A 81 -1.55 0.26 2.32
C ALA A 81 -2.95 0.90 2.44
N ASP A 82 -3.01 2.18 2.84
CA ASP A 82 -4.26 2.93 2.98
C ASP A 82 -4.88 3.25 1.61
N ASP A 83 -4.09 3.67 0.61
CA ASP A 83 -4.54 3.94 -0.77
C ASP A 83 -5.08 2.67 -1.45
N VAL A 84 -4.37 1.57 -1.28
CA VAL A 84 -4.79 0.26 -1.79
C VAL A 84 -6.06 -0.20 -1.08
N GLN A 85 -6.18 0.00 0.23
CA GLN A 85 -7.40 -0.29 0.99
C GLN A 85 -8.58 0.60 0.62
N ALA A 86 -8.34 1.87 0.29
CA ALA A 86 -9.33 2.85 -0.14
C ALA A 86 -9.67 2.79 -1.64
N SER A 87 -8.96 1.97 -2.42
CA SER A 87 -9.28 1.67 -3.82
C SER A 87 -10.02 0.33 -3.95
N PHE A 88 -9.94 -0.55 -2.93
CA PHE A 88 -10.53 -1.88 -2.99
C PHE A 88 -12.06 -1.89 -3.02
N PRO A 89 -12.81 -1.23 -2.12
CA PRO A 89 -14.27 -1.22 -2.18
C PRO A 89 -14.79 -0.73 -3.53
N GLU A 90 -14.21 0.35 -4.04
CA GLU A 90 -14.58 1.02 -5.29
C GLU A 90 -14.31 0.14 -6.51
N ALA A 91 -13.19 -0.59 -6.53
CA ALA A 91 -12.85 -1.51 -7.61
C ALA A 91 -13.84 -2.70 -7.69
N TRP A 92 -14.27 -3.22 -6.54
CA TRP A 92 -15.24 -4.31 -6.49
C TRP A 92 -16.67 -3.84 -6.79
N ASP A 93 -17.03 -2.65 -6.34
CA ASP A 93 -18.30 -2.03 -6.69
C ASP A 93 -18.39 -1.80 -8.20
N TRP A 94 -17.35 -1.23 -8.81
CA TRP A 94 -17.25 -1.11 -10.27
C TRP A 94 -17.35 -2.46 -10.99
N LEU A 95 -16.65 -3.50 -10.50
CA LEU A 95 -16.70 -4.83 -11.10
C LEU A 95 -18.12 -5.44 -11.04
N ILE A 96 -18.84 -5.22 -9.94
CA ILE A 96 -20.23 -5.67 -9.76
C ILE A 96 -21.15 -4.92 -10.72
N GLU A 97 -20.96 -3.61 -10.89
CA GLU A 97 -21.72 -2.79 -11.83
C GLU A 97 -21.48 -3.21 -13.28
N GLU A 98 -20.23 -3.44 -13.66
CA GLU A 98 -19.85 -3.83 -15.02
C GLU A 98 -20.34 -5.26 -15.33
N ALA A 99 -20.24 -6.19 -14.38
CA ALA A 99 -20.82 -7.52 -14.51
C ALA A 99 -22.35 -7.46 -14.70
N SER A 100 -23.03 -6.59 -13.95
CA SER A 100 -24.46 -6.35 -14.10
C SER A 100 -24.80 -5.82 -15.49
N ARG A 101 -24.06 -4.81 -15.97
CA ARG A 101 -24.21 -4.23 -17.31
C ARG A 101 -24.07 -5.28 -18.41
N LEU A 102 -23.03 -6.11 -18.35
CA LEU A 102 -22.77 -7.18 -19.33
C LEU A 102 -23.83 -8.28 -19.31
N LEU A 103 -24.32 -8.65 -18.13
CA LEU A 103 -25.37 -9.67 -17.99
C LEU A 103 -26.70 -9.20 -18.57
N ARG A 104 -27.04 -7.92 -18.35
CA ARG A 104 -28.22 -7.27 -18.95
C ARG A 104 -28.09 -7.11 -20.46
N PHE A 105 -26.91 -6.72 -20.94
CA PHE A 105 -26.62 -6.66 -22.37
C PHE A 105 -26.77 -8.02 -23.06
N LYS A 106 -26.36 -9.11 -22.39
CA LYS A 106 -26.55 -10.49 -22.87
C LYS A 106 -27.96 -11.03 -22.65
N HIS A 107 -28.93 -10.19 -22.27
CA HIS A 107 -30.32 -10.54 -22.00
C HIS A 107 -30.46 -11.77 -21.08
N ARG A 108 -29.59 -11.88 -20.07
CA ARG A 108 -29.70 -12.97 -19.09
C ARG A 108 -30.91 -12.74 -18.20
N SER A 109 -31.52 -13.84 -17.76
CA SER A 109 -32.66 -13.75 -16.84
C SER A 109 -32.23 -13.07 -15.53
N TYR A 110 -33.15 -12.35 -14.91
CA TYR A 110 -32.92 -11.70 -13.62
C TYR A 110 -32.40 -12.66 -12.54
N ARG A 111 -32.86 -13.92 -12.57
CA ARG A 111 -32.43 -14.99 -11.65
C ARG A 111 -30.95 -15.35 -11.86
N THR A 112 -30.52 -15.38 -13.12
CA THR A 112 -29.14 -15.63 -13.53
C THR A 112 -28.23 -14.45 -13.16
N GLU A 113 -28.69 -13.21 -13.37
CA GLU A 113 -27.99 -12.00 -12.93
C GLU A 113 -27.70 -12.05 -11.42
N LYS A 114 -28.73 -12.28 -10.60
CA LYS A 114 -28.58 -12.37 -9.14
C LYS A 114 -27.62 -13.48 -8.68
N THR A 115 -27.63 -14.61 -9.38
CA THR A 115 -26.77 -15.75 -9.04
C THR A 115 -25.30 -15.44 -9.33
N TYR A 116 -25.00 -14.89 -10.51
CA TYR A 116 -23.63 -14.53 -10.87
C TYR A 116 -23.07 -13.37 -10.05
N LEU A 117 -23.86 -12.32 -9.82
CA LEU A 117 -23.45 -11.22 -8.92
C LEU A 117 -23.21 -11.74 -7.49
N GLY A 118 -24.02 -12.71 -7.03
CA GLY A 118 -23.82 -13.38 -5.75
C GLY A 118 -22.55 -14.25 -5.69
N TRP A 119 -22.04 -14.74 -6.82
CA TRP A 119 -20.74 -15.43 -6.88
C TRP A 119 -19.59 -14.45 -6.85
N VAL A 120 -19.68 -13.34 -7.60
CA VAL A 120 -18.66 -12.28 -7.60
C VAL A 120 -18.48 -11.70 -6.19
N ARG A 121 -19.58 -11.42 -5.47
CA ARG A 121 -19.51 -10.92 -4.08
C ARG A 121 -18.83 -11.90 -3.14
N ARG A 122 -19.22 -13.18 -3.17
CA ARG A 122 -18.60 -14.23 -2.34
C ARG A 122 -17.12 -14.45 -2.69
N PHE A 123 -16.76 -14.28 -3.95
CA PHE A 123 -15.37 -14.35 -4.38
C PHE A 123 -14.56 -13.16 -3.87
N GLY A 124 -15.14 -11.95 -3.88
CA GLY A 124 -14.57 -10.77 -3.23
C GLY A 124 -14.35 -11.00 -1.74
N GLU A 125 -15.37 -11.48 -1.02
CA GLU A 125 -15.28 -11.83 0.41
C GLU A 125 -14.18 -12.87 0.67
N PHE A 126 -14.10 -13.92 -0.14
CA PHE A 126 -13.07 -14.96 -0.03
C PHE A 126 -11.65 -14.38 -0.16
N LEU A 127 -11.44 -13.41 -1.05
CA LEU A 127 -10.16 -12.74 -1.23
C LEU A 127 -9.93 -11.60 -0.22
N ASN A 128 -10.86 -11.37 0.71
CA ASN A 128 -10.90 -10.17 1.56
C ASN A 128 -10.79 -8.89 0.72
N TYR A 129 -11.46 -8.90 -0.45
CA TYR A 129 -11.46 -7.86 -1.47
C TYR A 129 -10.07 -7.46 -1.99
N LYS A 130 -9.05 -8.29 -1.76
CA LYS A 130 -7.70 -8.05 -2.27
C LYS A 130 -7.67 -8.32 -3.77
N VAL A 131 -7.48 -7.27 -4.55
CA VAL A 131 -7.08 -7.39 -5.95
C VAL A 131 -5.56 -7.60 -5.95
N SER A 132 -5.07 -8.66 -6.61
CA SER A 132 -3.63 -8.94 -6.62
C SER A 132 -2.85 -7.76 -7.22
N GLN A 133 -1.66 -7.46 -6.71
CA GLN A 133 -0.81 -6.34 -7.15
C GLN A 133 -0.62 -6.26 -8.68
N TRP A 134 -0.73 -7.40 -9.38
CA TRP A 134 -0.77 -7.49 -10.85
C TRP A 134 -1.80 -6.58 -11.53
N TRP A 135 -2.96 -6.32 -10.92
CA TRP A 135 -3.99 -5.43 -11.48
C TRP A 135 -3.71 -3.94 -11.22
N GLN A 136 -2.71 -3.60 -10.39
CA GLN A 136 -2.28 -2.21 -10.19
C GLN A 136 -1.23 -1.81 -11.23
N GLU A 137 -0.46 -2.76 -11.75
CA GLU A 137 0.54 -2.54 -12.81
C GLU A 137 -0.08 -2.54 -14.21
N VAL A 138 -1.10 -3.39 -14.41
CA VAL A 138 -1.91 -3.42 -15.63
C VAL A 138 -3.13 -2.56 -15.37
N GLY A 139 -3.04 -1.26 -15.64
CA GLY A 139 -4.13 -0.30 -15.44
C GLY A 139 -5.48 -0.83 -15.93
N ILE A 140 -6.56 -0.35 -15.31
CA ILE A 140 -7.97 -0.67 -15.64
C ILE A 140 -8.33 0.02 -16.96
N ASP A 141 -7.55 -0.25 -17.99
CA ASP A 141 -7.78 0.16 -19.36
C ASP A 141 -8.19 -1.13 -20.05
N SER A 142 -9.47 -1.22 -20.40
CA SER A 142 -10.13 -2.39 -20.98
C SER A 142 -9.48 -2.93 -22.27
N GLU A 143 -8.42 -2.30 -22.78
CA GLU A 143 -7.65 -2.71 -23.95
C GLU A 143 -6.42 -3.58 -23.63
N GLY A 144 -5.84 -3.47 -22.43
CA GLY A 144 -4.59 -4.19 -22.08
C GLY A 144 -4.78 -5.69 -21.82
N ALA A 145 -5.96 -6.11 -21.36
CA ALA A 145 -6.23 -7.50 -21.01
C ALA A 145 -6.36 -8.42 -22.24
N TRP A 146 -6.64 -7.88 -23.43
CA TRP A 146 -6.79 -8.65 -24.67
C TRP A 146 -5.45 -9.13 -25.26
N SER A 147 -4.32 -8.51 -24.88
CA SER A 147 -3.00 -8.83 -25.44
C SER A 147 -2.26 -9.95 -24.70
N TYR A 148 -2.60 -10.21 -23.43
CA TYR A 148 -1.89 -11.16 -22.56
C TYR A 148 -2.53 -12.56 -22.47
N GLY A 149 -3.46 -12.90 -23.37
CA GLY A 149 -3.80 -14.30 -23.69
C GLY A 149 -4.25 -15.18 -22.52
N PHE A 150 -4.86 -14.62 -21.46
CA PHE A 150 -5.19 -15.39 -20.26
C PHE A 150 -6.69 -15.72 -20.16
N PHE A 151 -7.15 -16.63 -21.03
CA PHE A 151 -8.36 -17.43 -20.79
C PHE A 151 -8.11 -18.86 -21.29
N PRO A 152 -7.71 -19.82 -20.43
CA PRO A 152 -7.60 -21.21 -20.82
C PRO A 152 -8.93 -21.92 -20.63
N TRP A 153 -9.91 -21.66 -21.51
CA TRP A 153 -10.98 -22.62 -21.79
C TRP A 153 -11.74 -22.27 -23.09
N ARG A 154 -11.26 -22.78 -24.22
CA ARG A 154 -12.11 -23.03 -25.39
C ARG A 154 -12.29 -24.54 -25.45
N GLY A 155 -13.37 -25.03 -24.83
CA GLY A 155 -13.84 -26.38 -25.07
C GLY A 155 -14.27 -26.48 -26.53
N GLU A 156 -13.46 -27.12 -27.36
CA GLU A 156 -13.91 -27.71 -28.61
C GLU A 156 -14.78 -28.91 -28.24
N SER A 157 -16.07 -28.81 -28.55
CA SER A 157 -16.97 -29.96 -28.61
C SER A 157 -17.73 -29.87 -29.93
N SER A 158 -17.27 -30.73 -30.84
CA SER A 158 -17.88 -31.28 -32.06
C SER A 158 -18.19 -30.36 -33.24
#